data_AF-A0A561EQP0-F1
#
_entry.id   AF-A0A561EQP0-F1
#
_cell.length_a   1.000
_cell.length_b   1.000
_cell.length_c   1.000
_cell.angle_alpha   90.00
_cell.angle_beta   90.00
_cell.angle_gamma   90.00
#
_symmetry.space_group_name_H-M   'P 1'
#
loop_
_entity.id
_entity.type
_entity.pdbx_description
1 polymer ?
#
loop_
_entity_poly.entity_id
_entity_poly.type
_entity_poly.pdbx_seq_one_letter_code
_entity_poly.pdbx_strand_id
1 'polypeptide(L)'
;MSYELKALIAATDLLNVVAAEVPVARVARLEQGLALIPMTNRLFDALHESEGLVEAGFESFPGGFGRRLGAWSQAGPIAYVEADYFGGRGVQQAAVWVDGKIDLGPLRTDEDDPRPDEGSPISQALRRLGAQRPYGHDEFEAVGLGRQRSSEGWAVR
;
A
#
# COMPACT_ATOMS: atom_id res chain seq x y z
N MET A 1 7.80 20.19 3.06
CA MET A 1 8.18 19.07 2.16
C MET A 1 7.02 18.11 2.12
N SER A 2 6.59 17.69 0.93
CA SER A 2 5.48 16.75 0.77
C SER A 2 5.94 15.29 0.69
N TYR A 3 5.04 14.37 1.01
CA TYR A 3 5.17 12.93 0.79
C TYR A 3 3.85 12.42 0.23
N GLU A 4 3.89 11.75 -0.92
CA GLU A 4 2.74 11.11 -1.55
C GLU A 4 3.08 9.65 -1.84
N LEU A 5 2.22 8.73 -1.41
CA LEU A 5 2.34 7.33 -1.77
C LEU A 5 0.95 6.74 -1.99
N LYS A 6 0.79 6.06 -3.11
CA LYS A 6 -0.32 5.14 -3.37
C LYS A 6 0.32 3.86 -3.88
N ALA A 7 0.12 2.74 -3.21
CA ALA A 7 0.87 1.53 -3.56
C ALA A 7 0.22 0.24 -3.08
N LEU A 8 0.48 -0.84 -3.83
CA LEU A 8 0.38 -2.19 -3.30
C LEU A 8 1.66 -2.52 -2.54
N ILE A 9 1.56 -3.21 -1.40
CA ILE A 9 2.70 -3.71 -0.64
C ILE A 9 2.47 -5.17 -0.28
N ALA A 10 3.45 -6.03 -0.54
CA ALA A 10 3.42 -7.45 -0.15
C ALA A 10 4.84 -8.03 -0.14
N ALA A 11 4.95 -9.33 0.11
CA ALA A 11 6.18 -10.08 -0.13
C ALA A 11 6.65 -9.92 -1.58
N THR A 12 7.96 -9.84 -1.78
CA THR A 12 8.58 -9.60 -3.10
C THR A 12 8.10 -10.62 -4.15
N ASP A 13 8.01 -11.90 -3.78
CA ASP A 13 7.60 -12.95 -4.69
C ASP A 13 6.15 -12.79 -5.17
N LEU A 14 5.24 -12.36 -4.28
CA LEU A 14 3.86 -12.07 -4.66
C LEU A 14 3.78 -10.88 -5.62
N LEU A 15 4.52 -9.79 -5.36
CA LEU A 15 4.49 -8.64 -6.26
C LEU A 15 5.15 -8.92 -7.61
N ASN A 16 6.09 -9.86 -7.69
CA ASN A 16 6.60 -10.34 -8.97
C ASN A 16 5.52 -11.08 -9.79
N VAL A 17 4.64 -11.85 -9.13
CA VAL A 17 3.47 -12.48 -9.79
C VAL A 17 2.50 -11.42 -10.29
N VAL A 18 2.18 -10.41 -9.46
CA VAL A 18 1.33 -9.28 -9.85
C VAL A 18 1.90 -8.56 -11.08
N ALA A 19 3.21 -8.30 -11.10
CA ALA A 19 3.85 -7.62 -12.22
C ALA A 19 3.96 -8.47 -13.49
N ALA A 20 3.96 -9.80 -13.37
CA ALA A 20 3.85 -10.70 -14.51
C ALA A 20 2.43 -10.69 -15.13
N GLU A 21 1.40 -10.56 -14.29
CA GLU A 21 0.00 -10.47 -14.74
C GLU A 21 -0.36 -9.08 -15.30
N VAL A 22 0.24 -8.02 -14.74
CA VAL A 22 -0.05 -6.62 -15.10
C VAL A 22 1.22 -5.94 -15.63
N PRO A 23 1.48 -5.95 -16.95
CA PRO A 23 2.77 -5.54 -17.53
C PRO A 23 3.20 -4.09 -17.27
N VAL A 24 2.28 -3.21 -16.86
CA VAL A 24 2.58 -1.81 -16.50
C VAL A 24 3.03 -1.65 -15.04
N ALA A 25 2.83 -2.66 -14.19
CA ALA A 25 3.26 -2.65 -12.81
C ALA A 25 4.81 -2.70 -12.72
N ARG A 26 5.36 -1.95 -11.76
CA ARG A 26 6.81 -1.88 -11.52
C ARG A 26 7.06 -2.21 -10.05
N VAL A 27 7.81 -3.28 -9.81
CA VAL A 27 8.15 -3.73 -8.46
C VAL A 27 9.37 -2.97 -7.97
N ALA A 28 9.22 -2.24 -6.88
CA ALA A 28 10.33 -1.62 -6.16
C ALA A 28 10.56 -2.34 -4.84
N ARG A 29 11.80 -2.77 -4.57
CA ARG A 29 12.13 -3.51 -3.35
C ARG A 29 12.12 -2.63 -2.11
N LEU A 30 11.53 -3.17 -1.05
CA LEU A 30 11.63 -2.67 0.31
C LEU A 30 12.62 -3.54 1.10
N GLU A 31 12.86 -3.18 2.35
CA GLU A 31 13.60 -4.05 3.27
C GLU A 31 12.71 -5.22 3.75
N GLN A 32 13.33 -6.17 4.46
CA GLN A 32 12.64 -7.28 5.15
C GLN A 32 11.86 -8.21 4.21
N GLY A 33 12.30 -8.34 2.95
CA GLY A 33 11.68 -9.21 1.96
C GLY A 33 10.37 -8.68 1.36
N LEU A 34 9.95 -7.48 1.75
CA LEU A 34 8.80 -6.79 1.18
C LEU A 34 9.19 -6.05 -0.10
N ALA A 35 8.19 -5.76 -0.91
CA ALA A 35 8.29 -4.86 -2.04
C ALA A 35 7.02 -4.02 -2.12
N LEU A 36 7.04 -3.01 -2.98
CA LEU A 36 5.84 -2.26 -3.35
C LEU A 36 5.70 -2.14 -4.87
N ILE A 37 4.48 -1.97 -5.32
CA ILE A 37 4.16 -1.52 -6.67
C ILE A 37 3.43 -0.18 -6.52
N PRO A 38 3.99 0.94 -7.01
CA PRO A 38 3.33 2.23 -6.91
C PRO A 38 2.13 2.29 -7.87
N MET A 39 1.01 2.79 -7.36
CA MET A 39 -0.20 3.07 -8.13
C MET A 39 0.01 4.34 -8.96
N THR A 40 0.70 4.19 -10.09
CA THR A 40 0.81 5.25 -11.10
C THR A 40 -0.51 5.37 -11.87
N ASN A 41 -0.71 6.49 -12.57
CA ASN A 41 -1.91 6.66 -13.43
C ASN A 41 -2.05 5.52 -14.45
N ARG A 42 -0.94 5.07 -15.04
CA ARG A 42 -0.95 3.94 -15.99
C ARG A 42 -1.39 2.63 -15.35
N LEU A 43 -0.96 2.38 -14.10
CA LEU A 43 -1.38 1.19 -13.37
C LEU A 43 -2.86 1.29 -12.97
N PHE A 44 -3.29 2.46 -12.50
CA PHE A 44 -4.69 2.73 -12.18
C PHE A 44 -5.59 2.42 -13.37
N ASP A 45 -5.29 3.00 -14.54
CA ASP A 45 -6.06 2.81 -15.77
C ASP A 45 -6.10 1.33 -16.21
N ALA A 46 -4.99 0.60 -16.05
CA ALA A 46 -4.90 -0.82 -16.41
C ALA A 46 -5.68 -1.75 -15.47
N LEU A 47 -5.89 -1.33 -14.22
CA LEU A 47 -6.61 -2.09 -13.20
C LEU A 47 -8.09 -1.71 -13.12
N HIS A 48 -8.45 -0.50 -13.58
CA HIS A 48 -9.79 0.05 -13.44
C HIS A 48 -10.80 -0.65 -14.35
N GLU A 49 -11.88 -1.13 -13.76
CA GLU A 49 -13.05 -1.66 -14.46
C GLU A 49 -14.23 -0.71 -14.25
N SER A 50 -14.83 -0.19 -15.33
CA SER A 50 -15.82 0.90 -15.27
C SER A 50 -17.09 0.57 -14.46
N GLU A 51 -17.48 -0.70 -14.40
CA GLU A 51 -18.61 -1.19 -13.58
C GLU A 51 -18.14 -1.90 -12.30
N GLY A 52 -16.85 -1.80 -11.98
CA GLY A 52 -16.25 -2.42 -10.82
C GLY A 52 -16.54 -1.64 -9.54
N LEU A 53 -16.76 -2.38 -8.45
CA LEU A 53 -16.93 -1.78 -7.12
C LEU A 53 -15.63 -1.12 -6.65
N VAL A 54 -15.75 0.04 -6.01
CA VAL A 54 -14.65 0.77 -5.37
C VAL A 54 -14.70 0.51 -3.87
N GLU A 55 -13.55 0.24 -3.27
CA GLU A 55 -13.46 0.08 -1.81
C GLU A 55 -13.58 1.45 -1.13
N ALA A 56 -14.50 1.57 -0.18
CA ALA A 56 -14.74 2.83 0.52
C ALA A 56 -13.55 3.20 1.42
N GLY A 57 -13.30 4.50 1.61
CA GLY A 57 -12.25 4.98 2.52
C GLY A 57 -10.89 5.24 1.86
N PHE A 58 -10.73 4.92 0.58
CA PHE A 58 -9.58 5.29 -0.23
C PHE A 58 -9.91 6.45 -1.18
N GLU A 59 -8.93 7.31 -1.47
CA GLU A 59 -9.12 8.41 -2.43
C GLU A 59 -8.91 7.94 -3.88
N SER A 60 -8.04 6.94 -4.09
CA SER A 60 -7.57 6.55 -5.41
C SER A 60 -7.59 5.04 -5.61
N PHE A 61 -8.75 4.42 -5.43
CA PHE A 61 -8.94 2.97 -5.58
C PHE A 61 -9.63 2.62 -6.91
N PRO A 62 -9.00 1.85 -7.82
CA PRO A 62 -9.62 1.49 -9.10
C PRO A 62 -10.88 0.62 -8.92
N GLY A 63 -11.88 0.80 -9.81
CA GLY A 63 -13.08 -0.02 -9.81
C GLY A 63 -12.74 -1.49 -10.08
N GLY A 64 -13.30 -2.41 -9.28
CA GLY A 64 -13.08 -3.85 -9.41
C GLY A 64 -11.76 -4.35 -8.79
N PHE A 65 -10.89 -3.43 -8.37
CA PHE A 65 -9.56 -3.75 -7.86
C PHE A 65 -9.57 -4.61 -6.59
N GLY A 66 -10.58 -4.45 -5.72
CA GLY A 66 -10.73 -5.26 -4.51
C GLY A 66 -10.88 -6.76 -4.81
N ARG A 67 -11.47 -7.14 -5.95
CA ARG A 67 -11.54 -8.55 -6.37
C ARG A 67 -10.16 -9.09 -6.75
N ARG A 68 -9.34 -8.28 -7.42
CA ARG A 68 -7.96 -8.67 -7.77
C ARG A 68 -7.08 -8.81 -6.54
N LEU A 69 -7.18 -7.86 -5.59
CA LEU A 69 -6.51 -7.96 -4.29
C LEU A 69 -6.95 -9.23 -3.54
N GLY A 70 -8.24 -9.53 -3.53
CA GLY A 70 -8.77 -10.80 -2.99
C GLY A 70 -8.13 -12.03 -3.67
N ALA A 71 -8.09 -12.07 -5.00
CA ALA A 71 -7.50 -13.18 -5.74
C ALA A 71 -5.99 -13.34 -5.45
N TRP A 72 -5.21 -12.26 -5.52
CA TRP A 72 -3.77 -12.31 -5.22
C TRP A 72 -3.49 -12.65 -3.76
N SER A 73 -4.37 -12.24 -2.85
CA SER A 73 -4.20 -12.53 -1.42
C SER A 73 -4.27 -14.01 -1.06
N GLN A 74 -4.75 -14.88 -1.98
CA GLN A 74 -4.70 -16.33 -1.82
C GLN A 74 -3.27 -16.89 -1.79
N ALA A 75 -2.32 -16.19 -2.40
CA ALA A 75 -0.91 -16.57 -2.42
C ALA A 75 -0.12 -15.98 -1.23
N GLY A 76 -0.71 -15.06 -0.48
CA GLY A 76 -0.09 -14.39 0.66
C GLY A 76 -0.71 -13.01 0.93
N PRO A 77 -0.50 -12.42 2.11
CA PRO A 77 -1.10 -11.15 2.46
C PRO A 77 -0.63 -10.02 1.55
N ILE A 78 -1.56 -9.13 1.16
CA ILE A 78 -1.30 -7.96 0.32
C ILE A 78 -2.04 -6.74 0.86
N ALA A 79 -1.34 -5.61 0.93
CA ALA A 79 -1.91 -4.35 1.38
C ALA A 79 -2.05 -3.37 0.22
N TYR A 80 -3.06 -2.52 0.30
CA TYR A 80 -3.13 -1.28 -0.45
C TYR A 80 -3.06 -0.10 0.53
N VAL A 81 -2.20 0.88 0.23
CA VAL A 81 -1.93 2.03 1.09
C VAL A 81 -1.99 3.33 0.31
N GLU A 82 -2.49 4.38 0.97
CA GLU A 82 -2.43 5.76 0.52
C GLU A 82 -1.85 6.65 1.63
N ALA A 83 -1.01 7.61 1.27
CA ALA A 83 -0.50 8.63 2.15
C ALA A 83 -0.32 9.92 1.37
N ASP A 84 -0.81 11.02 1.94
CA ASP A 84 -0.50 12.37 1.50
C ASP A 84 -0.14 13.21 2.72
N TYR A 85 1.11 13.65 2.79
CA TYR A 85 1.60 14.55 3.82
C TYR A 85 2.07 15.86 3.23
N PHE A 86 1.66 16.95 3.86
CA PHE A 86 2.19 18.28 3.63
C PHE A 86 2.60 18.95 4.94
N GLY A 87 3.91 19.23 5.10
CA GLY A 87 4.40 19.95 6.28
C GLY A 87 4.32 19.15 7.59
N GLY A 88 4.35 17.81 7.52
CA GLY A 88 4.33 16.92 8.69
C GLY A 88 2.93 16.53 9.18
N ARG A 89 1.88 17.06 8.55
CA ARG A 89 0.48 16.62 8.71
C ARG A 89 0.02 15.95 7.42
N GLY A 90 -0.89 15.01 7.51
CA GLY A 90 -1.32 14.26 6.34
C GLY A 90 -2.33 13.17 6.65
N VAL A 91 -2.96 12.70 5.58
CA VAL A 91 -3.90 11.58 5.62
C VAL A 91 -3.11 10.29 5.37
N GLN A 92 -3.46 9.23 6.10
CA GLN A 92 -3.07 7.87 5.73
C GLN A 92 -4.27 6.97 5.64
N GLN A 93 -4.24 6.06 4.67
CA GLN A 93 -5.22 5.01 4.51
C GLN A 93 -4.50 3.69 4.25
N ALA A 94 -5.03 2.60 4.79
CA ALA A 94 -4.50 1.28 4.50
C ALA A 94 -5.55 0.19 4.71
N ALA A 95 -5.50 -0.83 3.87
CA ALA A 95 -6.23 -2.08 4.07
C ALA A 95 -5.35 -3.27 3.68
N VAL A 96 -5.62 -4.42 4.27
CA VAL A 96 -4.89 -5.67 4.04
C VAL A 96 -5.87 -6.77 3.67
N TRP A 97 -5.58 -7.47 2.58
CA TRP A 97 -6.30 -8.66 2.15
C TRP A 97 -5.50 -9.91 2.49
N VAL A 98 -6.19 -10.92 3.01
CA VAL A 98 -5.66 -12.25 3.35
C VAL A 98 -6.71 -13.27 2.96
N ASP A 99 -6.32 -14.32 2.22
CA ASP A 99 -7.20 -15.42 1.83
C ASP A 99 -8.52 -14.98 1.18
N GLY A 100 -8.47 -13.94 0.35
CA GLY A 100 -9.62 -13.47 -0.44
C GLY A 100 -10.51 -12.44 0.25
N LYS A 101 -10.23 -12.08 1.50
CA LYS A 101 -11.02 -11.15 2.31
C LYS A 101 -10.16 -10.04 2.89
N ILE A 102 -10.79 -8.95 3.26
CA ILE A 102 -10.14 -7.90 4.05
C ILE A 102 -9.95 -8.42 5.47
N ASP A 103 -8.70 -8.41 5.93
CA ASP A 103 -8.29 -8.77 7.31
C ASP A 103 -8.10 -7.53 8.19
N LEU A 104 -7.68 -6.41 7.58
CA LEU A 104 -7.48 -5.13 8.26
C LEU A 104 -8.01 -3.99 7.39
N GLY A 105 -8.71 -3.04 8.02
CA GLY A 105 -9.14 -1.80 7.39
C GLY A 105 -10.38 -1.93 6.50
N PRO A 106 -10.64 -0.95 5.62
CA PRO A 106 -9.85 0.26 5.41
C PRO A 106 -9.73 1.12 6.67
N LEU A 107 -8.50 1.34 7.13
CA LEU A 107 -8.18 2.27 8.21
C LEU A 107 -7.89 3.63 7.60
N ARG A 108 -8.30 4.71 8.27
CA ARG A 108 -8.00 6.09 7.88
C ARG A 108 -7.58 6.90 9.09
N THR A 109 -6.65 7.82 8.88
CA THR A 109 -6.29 8.87 9.84
C THR A 109 -6.22 10.17 9.06
N ASP A 110 -6.92 11.21 9.49
CA ASP A 110 -6.91 12.54 8.89
C ASP A 110 -5.86 13.45 9.57
N GLU A 111 -5.63 14.65 9.01
CA GLU A 111 -4.53 15.54 9.42
C GLU A 111 -4.56 15.96 10.90
N ASP A 112 -5.77 16.12 11.45
CA ASP A 112 -6.00 16.62 12.81
C ASP A 112 -6.28 15.50 13.82
N ASP A 113 -6.29 14.24 13.37
CA ASP A 113 -6.53 13.10 14.25
C ASP A 113 -5.34 12.90 15.22
N PRO A 114 -5.62 12.50 16.47
CA PRO A 114 -4.55 12.08 17.37
C PRO A 114 -3.83 10.87 16.78
N ARG A 115 -2.51 10.81 16.99
CA ARG A 115 -1.73 9.64 16.55
C ARG A 115 -2.26 8.38 17.24
N PRO A 116 -2.67 7.33 16.49
CA PRO A 116 -3.20 6.11 17.10
C PRO A 116 -2.13 5.39 17.92
N ASP A 117 -2.52 4.85 19.08
CA ASP A 117 -1.62 4.07 19.95
C ASP A 117 -1.03 2.85 19.24
N GLU A 118 -1.80 2.23 18.34
CA GLU A 118 -1.40 1.05 17.56
C GLU A 118 -0.46 1.37 16.38
N GLY A 119 -0.16 2.65 16.16
CA GLY A 119 0.61 3.18 15.04
C GLY A 119 -0.26 3.66 13.87
N SER A 120 0.37 4.27 12.87
CA SER A 120 -0.34 4.80 11.70
C SER A 120 -0.98 3.67 10.87
N PRO A 121 -2.03 3.94 10.05
CA PRO A 121 -2.65 2.93 9.18
C PRO A 121 -1.65 2.11 8.37
N ILE A 122 -0.65 2.76 7.76
CA ILE A 122 0.40 2.07 6.99
C ILE A 122 1.27 1.19 7.90
N SER A 123 1.65 1.66 9.08
CA SER A 123 2.46 0.88 10.02
C SER A 123 1.72 -0.38 10.49
N GLN A 124 0.41 -0.26 10.76
CA GLN A 124 -0.44 -1.39 11.11
C GLN A 124 -0.55 -2.39 9.96
N ALA A 125 -0.74 -1.92 8.72
CA ALA A 125 -0.77 -2.78 7.54
C ALA A 125 0.55 -3.52 7.31
N LEU A 126 1.69 -2.82 7.39
CA LEU A 126 3.02 -3.41 7.26
C LEU A 126 3.27 -4.52 8.29
N ARG A 127 2.82 -4.32 9.54
CA ARG A 127 2.89 -5.34 10.58
C ARG A 127 2.11 -6.61 10.21
N ARG A 128 0.94 -6.47 9.57
CA ARG A 128 0.17 -7.62 9.06
C ARG A 128 0.86 -8.31 7.87
N LEU A 129 1.69 -7.61 7.11
CA LEU A 129 2.55 -8.19 6.08
C LEU A 129 3.81 -8.87 6.65
N GLY A 130 4.02 -8.82 7.97
CA GLY A 130 5.18 -9.41 8.64
C GLY A 130 6.37 -8.47 8.85
N ALA A 131 6.20 -7.16 8.61
CA ALA A 131 7.23 -6.19 8.94
C ALA A 131 7.50 -6.19 10.45
N GLN A 132 8.79 -6.21 10.79
CA GLN A 132 9.28 -6.15 12.14
C GLN A 132 9.62 -4.70 12.51
N ARG A 133 9.38 -4.38 13.78
CA ARG A 133 9.68 -3.07 14.36
C ARG A 133 10.98 -3.13 15.19
N PRO A 134 12.16 -2.80 14.61
CA PRO A 134 13.38 -2.66 15.39
C PRO A 134 13.28 -1.48 16.36
N TYR A 135 14.09 -1.52 17.43
CA TYR A 135 14.04 -0.52 18.49
C TYR A 135 14.29 0.90 17.92
N GLY A 136 13.41 1.85 18.24
CA GLY A 136 13.53 3.26 17.84
C GLY A 136 12.93 3.63 16.48
N HIS A 137 12.46 2.66 15.69
CA HIS A 137 11.80 2.88 14.40
C HIS A 137 10.36 2.36 14.42
N ASP A 138 9.49 2.88 13.57
CA ASP A 138 8.22 2.22 13.23
C ASP A 138 8.37 1.35 11.98
N GLU A 139 7.36 0.55 11.66
CA GLU A 139 7.38 -0.36 10.52
C GLU A 139 7.60 0.40 9.21
N PHE A 140 7.09 1.63 9.08
CA PHE A 140 7.26 2.47 7.90
C PHE A 140 8.75 2.80 7.65
N GLU A 141 9.45 3.27 8.68
CA GLU A 141 10.89 3.52 8.61
C GLU A 141 11.67 2.23 8.40
N ALA A 142 11.31 1.16 9.12
CA ALA A 142 12.04 -0.10 9.15
C ALA A 142 12.02 -0.85 7.80
N VAL A 143 10.98 -0.67 6.99
CA VAL A 143 10.92 -1.25 5.64
C VAL A 143 11.50 -0.32 4.56
N GLY A 144 11.89 0.90 4.94
CA GLY A 144 12.54 1.87 4.06
C GLY A 144 11.59 2.69 3.18
N LEU A 145 10.32 2.88 3.58
CA LEU A 145 9.38 3.71 2.80
C LEU A 145 9.81 5.17 2.71
N GLY A 146 10.60 5.67 3.67
CA GLY A 146 11.16 7.03 3.64
C GLY A 146 12.21 7.30 2.55
N ARG A 147 12.67 6.29 1.80
CA ARG A 147 13.70 6.42 0.75
C ARG A 147 13.24 7.15 -0.51
N GLN A 148 11.92 7.27 -0.69
CA GLN A 148 11.31 8.00 -1.79
C GLN A 148 9.97 8.55 -1.32
N ARG A 149 9.64 9.75 -1.77
CA ARG A 149 8.51 10.55 -1.28
C ARG A 149 7.36 10.68 -2.27
N SER A 150 7.44 10.03 -3.42
CA SER A 150 6.38 10.02 -4.44
C SER A 150 6.20 8.63 -5.04
N SER A 151 4.95 8.26 -5.36
CA SER A 151 4.61 7.03 -6.11
C SER A 151 5.38 6.95 -7.44
N GLU A 152 5.43 8.05 -8.19
CA GLU A 152 6.18 8.13 -9.46
C GLU A 152 7.68 7.90 -9.27
N GLY A 153 8.25 8.43 -8.18
CA GLY A 153 9.65 8.23 -7.86
C GLY A 153 10.00 6.79 -7.47
N TRP A 154 9.03 5.99 -7.04
CA TRP A 154 9.19 4.56 -6.81
C TRP A 154 9.09 3.76 -8.12
N ALA A 155 8.31 4.24 -9.10
CA ALA A 155 8.06 3.52 -10.36
C ALA A 155 9.28 3.43 -11.28
N VAL A 156 10.31 4.23 -11.02
CA VAL A 156 11.56 4.31 -11.81
C VAL A 156 12.75 3.63 -11.13
N ARG A 157 12.52 2.91 -10.03
CA ARG A 157 13.56 2.22 -9.24
C ARG A 157 13.64 0.72 -9.49
#